data_AF-A0A7W0ZDN5-F1
#
_entry.id   AF-A0A7W0ZDN5-F1
#
_cell.length_a   1.000
_cell.length_b   1.000
_cell.length_c   1.000
_cell.angle_alpha   90.00
_cell.angle_beta   90.00
_cell.angle_gamma   90.00
#
_symmetry.space_group_name_H-M   'P 1'
#
loop_
_entity.id
_entity.type
_entity.pdbx_description
1 polymer ?
#
loop_
_entity_poly.entity_id
_entity_poly.type
_entity_poly.pdbx_seq_one_letter_code
_entity_poly.pdbx_strand_id
1 'polypeptide(L)'
;MVAVSSEAARSEPNDGRLDALIEEQEAIFLKRQPESARLLERARESLAGGVTSSWQIARPQAVWISHGAGSKVFDADGNEYVDLHGGYGVMAVGHSHPRIVQAVSRRISRGSHFAQP
;
A
#
# COMPACT_ATOMS: atom_id res chain seq x y z
N MET A 1 3.03 -38.55 -24.53
CA MET A 1 1.96 -37.56 -24.79
C MET A 1 0.77 -37.98 -23.94
N VAL A 2 0.62 -37.40 -22.74
CA VAL A 2 -0.50 -37.69 -21.84
C VAL A 2 -1.37 -36.44 -21.84
N ALA A 3 -2.61 -36.57 -22.34
CA ALA A 3 -3.58 -35.49 -22.34
C ALA A 3 -4.06 -35.27 -20.90
N VAL A 4 -3.70 -34.13 -20.30
CA VAL A 4 -4.34 -33.66 -19.08
C VAL A 4 -5.67 -33.05 -19.51
N SER A 5 -6.77 -33.76 -19.25
CA SER A 5 -8.11 -33.22 -19.43
C SER A 5 -8.29 -32.06 -18.45
N SER A 6 -8.43 -30.83 -18.97
CA SER A 6 -8.77 -29.68 -18.15
C SER A 6 -10.26 -29.74 -17.82
N GLU A 7 -10.61 -30.11 -16.60
CA GLU A 7 -11.90 -29.73 -16.04
C GLU A 7 -11.89 -28.21 -15.90
N ALA A 8 -12.58 -27.53 -16.81
CA ALA A 8 -12.90 -26.13 -16.64
C ALA A 8 -13.65 -25.99 -15.31
N ALA A 9 -13.07 -25.24 -14.38
CA ALA A 9 -13.74 -24.85 -13.15
C ALA A 9 -15.10 -24.25 -13.53
N ARG A 10 -16.19 -24.92 -13.16
CA ARG A 10 -17.55 -24.40 -13.35
C ARG A 10 -17.64 -23.13 -12.51
N SER A 11 -17.68 -21.97 -13.16
CA SER A 11 -17.99 -20.72 -12.48
C SER A 11 -19.44 -20.82 -12.00
N GLU A 12 -19.63 -20.87 -10.69
CA GLU A 12 -20.96 -20.69 -10.08
C GLU A 12 -21.62 -19.43 -10.68
N PRO A 13 -22.94 -19.44 -10.94
CA PRO A 13 -23.62 -18.25 -11.44
C PRO A 13 -23.44 -17.09 -10.46
N ASN A 14 -22.92 -15.95 -10.94
CA ASN A 14 -22.89 -14.71 -10.14
C ASN A 14 -24.34 -14.22 -9.97
N ASP A 15 -24.92 -14.46 -8.81
CA ASP A 15 -26.27 -14.03 -8.42
C ASP A 15 -26.34 -12.54 -8.05
N GLY A 16 -25.28 -11.77 -8.31
CA GLY A 16 -25.15 -10.35 -7.99
C GLY A 16 -24.81 -10.07 -6.52
N ARG A 17 -24.77 -11.10 -5.66
CA ARG A 17 -24.42 -10.94 -4.25
C ARG A 17 -22.98 -10.46 -4.06
N LEU A 18 -22.05 -10.97 -4.88
CA LEU A 18 -20.65 -10.59 -4.80
C LEU A 18 -20.46 -9.10 -5.15
N ASP A 19 -21.14 -8.63 -6.20
CA ASP A 19 -21.06 -7.24 -6.64
C ASP A 19 -21.62 -6.30 -5.56
N ALA A 20 -22.76 -6.64 -4.95
CA ALA A 20 -23.32 -5.87 -3.84
C ALA A 20 -22.37 -5.81 -2.63
N LEU A 21 -21.67 -6.91 -2.32
CA LEU A 21 -20.66 -6.92 -1.25
C LEU A 21 -19.45 -6.04 -1.59
N ILE A 22 -18.98 -6.06 -2.85
CA ILE A 22 -17.88 -5.19 -3.29
C ILE A 22 -18.28 -3.73 -3.12
N GLU A 23 -19.45 -3.33 -3.63
CA GLU A 23 -19.94 -1.94 -3.52
C GLU A 23 -20.06 -1.49 -2.06
N GLU A 24 -20.61 -2.34 -1.19
CA GLU A 24 -20.72 -2.06 0.24
C GLU A 24 -19.34 -1.86 0.89
N GLN A 25 -18.40 -2.77 0.63
CA GLN A 25 -17.06 -2.70 1.22
C GLN A 25 -16.25 -1.52 0.66
N GLU A 26 -16.36 -1.20 -0.63
CA GLU A 26 -15.74 -0.02 -1.22
C GLU A 26 -16.27 1.27 -0.60
N ALA A 27 -17.58 1.37 -0.37
CA ALA A 27 -18.18 2.52 0.31
C ALA A 27 -17.69 2.68 1.76
N ILE A 28 -17.61 1.58 2.51
CA ILE A 28 -17.05 1.57 3.87
C ILE A 28 -15.57 2.00 3.85
N PHE A 29 -14.79 1.47 2.90
CA PHE A 29 -13.38 1.78 2.75
C PHE A 29 -13.15 3.27 2.46
N LEU A 30 -13.85 3.84 1.47
CA LEU A 30 -13.75 5.26 1.12
C LEU A 30 -14.15 6.16 2.29
N LYS A 31 -15.23 5.81 3.01
CA LYS A 31 -15.69 6.58 4.18
C LYS A 31 -14.65 6.66 5.30
N ARG A 32 -13.80 5.64 5.44
CA ARG A 32 -12.75 5.60 6.48
C ARG A 32 -11.48 6.39 6.12
N GLN A 33 -11.35 6.83 4.86
CA GLN A 33 -10.10 7.38 4.34
C GLN A 33 -10.26 8.68 3.50
N PRO A 34 -10.93 9.73 4.04
CA PRO A 34 -11.12 10.99 3.33
C PRO A 34 -9.81 11.76 3.01
N GLU A 35 -8.79 11.71 3.88
CA GLU A 35 -7.51 12.36 3.61
C GLU A 35 -6.73 11.68 2.48
N SER A 36 -6.80 10.34 2.40
CA SER A 36 -6.25 9.62 1.25
C SER A 36 -6.89 10.06 -0.07
N ALA A 37 -8.20 10.30 -0.10
CA ALA A 37 -8.90 10.83 -1.27
C ALA A 37 -8.41 12.24 -1.64
N ARG A 38 -8.29 13.13 -0.64
CA ARG A 38 -7.80 14.50 -0.84
C ARG A 38 -6.36 14.54 -1.35
N LEU A 39 -5.49 13.68 -0.82
CA LEU A 39 -4.09 13.58 -1.25
C LEU A 39 -3.96 13.01 -2.66
N LEU A 40 -4.80 12.01 -3.01
CA LEU A 40 -4.86 11.46 -4.36
C LEU A 40 -5.26 12.54 -5.39
N GLU A 41 -6.28 13.34 -5.08
CA GLU A 41 -6.72 14.40 -5.98
C GLU A 41 -5.63 15.45 -6.21
N ARG A 42 -4.99 15.92 -5.14
CA ARG A 42 -3.82 16.80 -5.26
C ARG A 42 -2.70 16.17 -6.09
N ALA A 43 -2.42 14.89 -5.86
CA ALA A 43 -1.32 14.21 -6.55
C ALA A 43 -1.58 14.05 -8.05
N ARG A 44 -2.84 13.91 -8.48
CA ARG A 44 -3.22 13.82 -9.91
C ARG A 44 -2.87 15.06 -10.72
N GLU A 45 -2.72 16.22 -10.07
CA GLU A 45 -2.28 17.45 -10.72
C GLU A 45 -0.83 17.35 -11.25
N SER A 46 -0.02 16.43 -10.72
CA SER A 46 1.42 16.32 -11.03
C SER A 46 1.90 14.91 -11.34
N LEU A 47 1.18 13.87 -10.94
CA LEU A 47 1.57 12.46 -11.09
C LEU A 47 0.54 11.71 -11.93
N ALA A 48 1.02 10.97 -12.94
CA ALA A 48 0.17 10.07 -13.72
C ALA A 48 -0.47 9.02 -12.80
N GLY A 49 -1.81 8.98 -12.76
CA GLY A 49 -2.56 8.10 -11.85
C GLY A 49 -2.58 8.54 -10.38
N GLY A 50 -1.98 9.69 -10.03
CA GLY A 50 -1.97 10.23 -8.68
C GLY A 50 -1.07 9.49 -7.67
N VAL A 51 -0.10 8.72 -8.16
CA VAL A 51 0.86 7.94 -7.34
C VAL A 51 2.26 7.96 -7.95
N THR A 52 3.29 7.57 -7.18
CA THR A 52 4.69 7.60 -7.63
C THR A 52 5.14 6.32 -8.35
N SER A 53 4.36 5.24 -8.27
CA SER A 53 4.57 3.97 -8.98
C SER A 53 3.23 3.37 -9.39
N SER A 54 3.17 2.77 -10.58
CA SER A 54 1.95 2.08 -11.06
C SER A 54 1.49 0.95 -10.14
N TRP A 55 2.40 0.35 -9.37
CA TRP A 55 2.10 -0.67 -8.37
C TRP A 55 1.26 -0.16 -7.18
N GLN A 56 1.15 1.17 -7.02
CA GLN A 56 0.34 1.81 -5.98
C GLN A 56 -1.07 2.18 -6.47
N ILE A 57 -1.37 1.99 -7.76
CA ILE A 57 -2.70 2.23 -8.31
C ILE A 57 -3.62 1.10 -7.79
N ALA A 58 -4.60 1.47 -6.98
CA ALA A 58 -5.57 0.55 -6.40
C ALA A 58 -7.00 1.08 -6.57
N ARG A 59 -7.97 0.15 -6.62
CA ARG A 59 -9.41 0.46 -6.54
C ARG A 59 -9.92 0.19 -5.12
N PRO A 60 -10.85 1.01 -4.61
CA PRO A 60 -11.44 2.18 -5.26
C PRO A 60 -10.53 3.43 -5.19
N GLN A 61 -9.50 3.43 -4.34
CA GLN A 61 -8.46 4.47 -4.27
C GLN A 61 -7.13 3.91 -3.73
N ALA A 62 -6.04 4.66 -3.92
CA ALA A 62 -4.77 4.39 -3.24
C ALA A 62 -4.84 4.83 -1.76
N VAL A 63 -4.27 4.01 -0.87
CA VAL A 63 -4.12 4.35 0.56
C VAL A 63 -2.84 5.15 0.75
N TRP A 64 -2.94 6.33 1.35
CA TRP A 64 -1.77 7.15 1.66
C TRP A 64 -1.26 6.83 3.06
N ILE A 65 -0.02 6.35 3.18
CA ILE A 65 0.59 5.99 4.46
C ILE A 65 1.30 7.20 5.08
N SER A 66 1.03 7.49 6.35
CA SER A 66 1.66 8.58 7.09
C SER A 66 2.94 8.14 7.80
N HIS A 67 2.88 7.02 8.53
CA HIS A 67 4.02 6.48 9.25
C HIS A 67 3.88 4.97 9.54
N GLY A 68 4.94 4.36 10.08
CA GLY A 68 4.94 2.97 10.52
C GLY A 68 5.90 2.72 11.70
N ALA A 69 5.59 1.70 12.48
CA ALA A 69 6.42 1.25 13.60
C ALA A 69 6.28 -0.28 13.79
N GLY A 70 7.42 -0.98 13.82
CA GLY A 70 7.42 -2.44 13.87
C GLY A 70 6.68 -3.04 12.68
N SER A 71 5.74 -3.94 12.93
CA SER A 71 4.92 -4.59 11.90
C SER A 71 3.66 -3.79 11.52
N LYS A 72 3.54 -2.54 11.94
CA LYS A 72 2.34 -1.73 11.74
C LYS A 72 2.60 -0.51 10.88
N VAL A 73 1.61 -0.16 10.07
CA VAL A 73 1.54 1.09 9.31
C VAL A 73 0.25 1.83 9.63
N PHE A 74 0.29 3.14 9.47
CA PHE A 74 -0.81 4.05 9.76
C PHE A 74 -1.06 4.87 8.51
N ASP A 75 -2.31 4.94 8.05
CA ASP A 75 -2.66 5.79 6.92
C ASP A 75 -2.72 7.28 7.32
N ALA A 76 -2.94 8.16 6.34
CA ALA A 76 -3.08 9.60 6.53
C ALA A 76 -4.30 9.97 7.38
N ASP A 77 -5.26 9.05 7.49
CA ASP A 77 -6.49 9.18 8.26
C ASP A 77 -6.35 8.63 9.69
N GLY A 78 -5.18 8.05 10.02
CA GLY A 78 -4.88 7.50 11.34
C GLY A 78 -5.36 6.06 11.56
N ASN A 79 -5.88 5.38 10.54
CA ASN A 79 -6.20 3.96 10.66
C ASN A 79 -4.91 3.14 10.79
N GLU A 80 -4.91 2.19 11.72
CA GLU A 80 -3.80 1.25 11.92
C GLU A 80 -4.01 -0.04 11.13
N TYR A 81 -2.93 -0.55 10.51
CA TYR A 81 -2.91 -1.81 9.79
C TYR A 81 -1.71 -2.66 10.22
N VAL A 82 -1.89 -3.98 10.20
CA VAL A 82 -0.76 -4.94 10.21
C VAL A 82 -0.20 -5.00 8.79
N ASP A 83 1.09 -4.71 8.63
CA ASP A 83 1.75 -4.68 7.33
C ASP A 83 2.15 -6.09 6.88
N LEU A 84 1.28 -6.72 6.10
CA LEU A 84 1.54 -7.98 5.41
C LEU A 84 2.10 -7.78 4.00
N HIS A 85 2.18 -6.53 3.52
CA HIS A 85 2.78 -6.20 2.24
C HIS A 85 4.32 -6.14 2.35
N GLY A 86 4.82 -5.70 3.50
CA GLY A 86 6.25 -5.75 3.87
C GLY A 86 7.16 -4.97 2.92
N GLY A 87 6.60 -3.98 2.19
CA GLY A 87 7.31 -3.23 1.15
C GLY A 87 7.92 -4.14 0.08
N TYR A 88 7.22 -5.17 -0.39
CA TYR A 88 7.78 -6.18 -1.30
C TYR A 88 9.00 -6.92 -0.70
N GLY A 89 9.00 -7.12 0.62
CA GLY A 89 10.04 -7.83 1.36
C GLY A 89 11.18 -6.96 1.89
N VAL A 90 11.30 -5.70 1.46
CA VAL A 90 12.38 -4.81 1.94
C VAL A 90 12.21 -4.41 3.40
N MET A 91 10.98 -4.44 3.92
CA MET A 91 10.66 -4.12 5.30
C MET A 91 10.66 -5.36 6.21
N ALA A 92 11.53 -6.33 5.94
CA ALA A 92 11.61 -7.60 6.69
C ALA A 92 11.83 -7.43 8.21
N VAL A 93 12.47 -6.33 8.63
CA VAL A 93 12.70 -6.01 10.05
C VAL A 93 11.71 -4.98 10.61
N GLY A 94 10.66 -4.67 9.86
CA GLY A 94 9.63 -3.70 10.21
C GLY A 94 10.03 -2.25 10.02
N HIS A 95 9.04 -1.38 10.20
CA HIS A 95 9.15 0.07 10.09
C HIS A 95 9.82 0.66 11.34
N SER A 96 10.61 1.72 11.15
CA SER A 96 11.24 2.48 12.24
C SER A 96 12.05 1.63 13.23
N HIS A 97 12.69 0.55 12.76
CA HIS A 97 13.46 -0.34 13.63
C HIS A 97 14.56 0.45 14.38
N PRO A 98 14.63 0.41 15.73
CA PRO A 98 15.46 1.33 16.52
C PRO A 98 16.94 1.33 16.13
N ARG A 99 17.50 0.15 15.82
CA ARG A 99 18.91 0.03 15.37
C ARG A 99 19.16 0.68 14.01
N ILE A 100 18.19 0.59 13.08
CA ILE A 100 18.31 1.21 11.75
C ILE A 100 18.20 2.72 11.90
N VAL A 101 17.18 3.21 12.61
CA VAL A 101 16.99 4.64 12.87
C VAL A 101 18.26 5.23 13.47
N GLN A 102 18.78 4.62 14.53
CA GLN A 102 20.00 5.10 15.20
C GLN A 102 21.22 5.12 14.26
N ALA A 103 21.41 4.07 13.43
CA ALA A 103 22.53 4.00 12.50
C ALA A 103 22.44 5.06 11.40
N VAL A 104 21.25 5.25 10.81
CA VAL A 104 20.99 6.28 9.80
C VAL A 104 21.16 7.68 10.39
N SER A 105 20.58 7.97 11.55
CA SER A 105 20.70 9.27 12.22
C SER A 105 22.14 9.63 12.54
N ARG A 106 22.96 8.68 13.03
CA ARG A 106 24.39 8.93 13.26
C ARG A 106 25.17 9.21 11.98
N ARG A 107 24.81 8.56 10.87
CA ARG A 107 25.51 8.76 9.60
C ARG A 107 25.09 10.08 8.96
N ILE A 108 23.79 10.38 8.93
CA ILE A 108 23.25 11.56 8.25
C ILE A 108 23.74 12.87 8.87
N SER A 109 23.94 12.90 10.19
CA SER A 109 24.49 14.08 10.89
C SER A 109 25.93 14.41 10.49
N ARG A 110 26.63 13.49 9.81
CA ARG A 110 27.98 13.71 9.27
C ARG A 110 27.97 14.12 7.80
N GLY A 111 26.81 14.04 7.13
CA GLY A 111 26.64 14.23 5.68
C GLY A 111 26.28 12.92 4.96
N SER A 112 25.40 13.03 3.96
CA SER A 112 24.94 11.93 3.10
C SER A 112 25.74 11.78 1.80
N HIS A 113 26.27 12.88 1.28
CA HIS A 113 26.97 12.94 0.00
C HIS A 113 28.04 14.02 0.04
N PHE A 114 29.26 13.70 -0.41
CA PHE A 114 30.41 14.60 -0.30
C PHE A 114 31.00 15.00 -1.66
N ALA A 115 30.59 14.33 -2.76
CA ALA A 115 31.16 14.49 -4.10
C ALA A 115 32.71 14.47 -4.15
N GLN A 116 33.34 13.94 -3.10
CA GLN A 116 34.77 13.91 -2.81
C GLN A 116 35.07 12.60 -2.04
N PRO A 117 36.32 12.10 -2.05
CA PRO A 117 36.72 10.93 -1.25
C PRO A 117 36.38 11.06 0.25
#